data_AF-A0A923KU29-F1
#
_entry.id   AF-A0A923KU29-F1
#
_cell.length_a   1.000
_cell.length_b   1.000
_cell.length_c   1.000
_cell.angle_alpha   90.00
_cell.angle_beta   90.00
_cell.angle_gamma   90.00
#
_symmetry.space_group_name_H-M   'P 1'
#
loop_
_entity.id
_entity.type
_entity.pdbx_description
1 polymer ?
#
loop_
_entity_poly.entity_id
_entity_poly.type
_entity_poly.pdbx_seq_one_letter_code
_entity_poly.pdbx_strand_id
1 'polypeptide(L)'
;MIIPREPQIWLEWFDRFQNKEAIRLSAYHAGELIHDLHELTPESAALRLEQVWSKVFVPSPQHVDILSNLLDQARTFAIASFPTIKDYNRLRYDLQSATHVKQPIRCLTGLAGVSKSSLVQAFDRICRLQFDGEFITETQRIRIYPVRRVVIDGHQAVRGVLKSLANPLAINGSNGQQIDVLMAHVSDWLMATATSLLIVDEMQFFTQSNTANTRTSQLILSLANLRPPLLFVANYSLVRKLMQRPHEEKDRLLSSPIILNPPGREDACWVDVIKEYFAVSPGTFQFDPVEYADLLHQYTAGLFRALKRLLILAYGIARTNGIHVVTVDDVKAGYRSREYCSYRRDVEDVISLGISNLLEERRPDLLCPFSEIPFETHFKSTNIPSIESALREMPAALLESALSPAARATVRELRKAANQTEDQRIDATITPLPKRQSVSAQTLHAGAQLLREGTFNSSGKSTRGKGNHE
;
A
#
# COMPACT_ATOMS: atom_id res chain seq x y z
N MET A 1 -53.14 4.45 -12.94
CA MET A 1 -52.86 5.63 -12.09
C MET A 1 -51.38 5.60 -11.75
N ILE A 2 -50.57 6.36 -12.48
CA ILE A 2 -49.13 6.49 -12.22
C ILE A 2 -49.02 7.62 -11.19
N ILE A 3 -48.73 7.26 -9.93
CA ILE A 3 -48.46 8.26 -8.89
C ILE A 3 -47.18 8.99 -9.33
N PRO A 4 -47.21 10.33 -9.48
CA PRO A 4 -46.01 11.07 -9.83
C PRO A 4 -44.97 10.86 -8.72
N ARG A 5 -43.81 10.30 -9.07
CA ARG A 5 -42.66 10.22 -8.15
C ARG A 5 -42.24 11.66 -7.88
N GLU A 6 -42.37 12.12 -6.64
CA GLU A 6 -41.65 13.31 -6.19
C GLU A 6 -40.16 13.12 -6.52
N PRO A 7 -39.47 14.14 -7.07
CA PRO A 7 -38.07 14.02 -7.46
C PRO A 7 -37.26 13.58 -6.23
N GLN A 8 -36.59 12.44 -6.35
CA GLN A 8 -35.70 11.91 -5.32
C GLN A 8 -34.39 12.71 -5.40
N ILE A 9 -34.40 13.92 -4.82
CA ILE A 9 -33.30 14.90 -4.89
C ILE A 9 -31.94 14.27 -4.51
N TRP A 10 -31.92 13.25 -3.64
CA TRP A 10 -30.69 12.55 -3.26
C TRP A 10 -30.19 11.54 -4.32
N LEU A 11 -31.07 10.99 -5.17
CA LEU A 11 -30.67 10.11 -6.27
C LEU A 11 -30.22 10.88 -7.50
N GLU A 12 -30.79 12.07 -7.74
CA GLU A 12 -30.35 12.98 -8.80
C GLU A 12 -28.85 13.35 -8.67
N TRP A 13 -28.31 13.32 -7.45
CA TRP A 13 -26.88 13.48 -7.21
C TRP A 13 -26.06 12.39 -7.92
N PHE A 14 -26.48 11.12 -7.81
CA PHE A 14 -25.79 10.01 -8.49
C PHE A 14 -25.90 10.09 -10.01
N ASP A 15 -27.00 10.65 -10.53
CA ASP A 15 -27.24 10.75 -11.97
C ASP A 15 -26.19 11.63 -12.68
N ARG A 16 -25.54 12.54 -11.96
CA ARG A 16 -24.46 13.39 -12.47
C ARG A 16 -23.18 12.61 -12.80
N PHE A 17 -23.01 11.42 -12.21
CA PHE A 17 -21.83 10.59 -12.37
C PHE A 17 -22.07 9.35 -13.23
N GLN A 18 -23.14 9.32 -14.04
CA GLN A 18 -23.42 8.21 -14.96
C GLN A 18 -22.36 8.06 -16.07
N ASN A 19 -21.60 9.13 -16.36
CA ASN A 19 -20.54 9.10 -17.36
C ASN A 19 -19.16 9.02 -16.70
N LYS A 20 -18.32 8.07 -17.18
CA LYS A 20 -16.92 7.93 -16.79
C LYS A 20 -16.12 9.23 -16.97
N GLU A 21 -16.39 10.01 -18.01
CA GLU A 21 -15.74 11.31 -18.21
C GLU A 21 -16.14 12.33 -17.13
N ALA A 22 -17.40 12.34 -16.70
CA ALA A 22 -17.85 13.22 -15.61
C ALA A 22 -17.18 12.85 -14.28
N ILE A 23 -17.02 11.54 -14.01
CA ILE A 23 -16.23 11.04 -12.88
C ILE A 23 -14.77 11.49 -13.01
N ARG A 24 -14.15 11.31 -14.18
CA ARG A 24 -12.76 11.70 -14.44
C ARG A 24 -12.52 13.19 -14.17
N LEU A 25 -13.35 14.06 -14.73
CA LEU A 25 -13.24 15.51 -14.56
C LEU A 25 -13.48 15.93 -13.10
N SER A 26 -14.45 15.33 -12.42
CA SER A 26 -14.76 15.65 -11.02
C SER A 26 -13.70 15.13 -10.05
N ALA A 27 -13.08 13.99 -10.38
CA ALA A 27 -12.01 13.40 -9.59
C ALA A 27 -10.69 14.14 -9.77
N TYR A 28 -10.43 14.69 -10.96
CA TYR A 28 -9.21 15.40 -11.31
C TYR A 28 -8.90 16.56 -10.35
N HIS A 29 -7.64 16.71 -9.99
CA HIS A 29 -7.17 17.85 -9.22
C HIS A 29 -5.77 18.25 -9.64
N ALA A 30 -5.72 19.42 -10.27
CA ALA A 30 -4.50 20.05 -10.71
C ALA A 30 -3.63 20.49 -9.52
N GLY A 31 -2.34 20.60 -9.78
CA GLY A 31 -1.41 21.20 -8.84
C GLY A 31 -1.45 22.72 -8.89
N GLU A 32 -1.33 23.36 -7.73
CA GLU A 32 -1.16 24.82 -7.66
C GLU A 32 0.21 25.21 -8.18
N LEU A 33 0.28 26.14 -9.13
CA LEU A 33 1.54 26.59 -9.72
C LEU A 33 2.36 27.39 -8.70
N ILE A 34 3.67 27.15 -8.65
CA ILE A 34 4.59 27.77 -7.69
C ILE A 34 5.59 28.64 -8.44
N HIS A 35 5.51 29.96 -8.24
CA HIS A 35 6.36 30.93 -8.92
C HIS A 35 7.71 31.17 -8.19
N ASP A 36 7.71 31.13 -6.86
CA ASP A 36 8.80 31.70 -6.05
C ASP A 36 9.68 30.64 -5.37
N LEU A 37 9.80 29.45 -5.98
CA LEU A 37 10.65 28.36 -5.45
C LEU A 37 12.12 28.76 -5.28
N HIS A 38 12.57 29.72 -6.09
CA HIS A 38 13.95 30.18 -6.10
C HIS A 38 14.30 31.05 -4.88
N GLU A 39 13.32 31.80 -4.35
CA GLU A 39 13.46 32.69 -3.19
C GLU A 39 13.54 31.92 -1.86
N LEU A 40 13.02 30.70 -1.83
CA LEU A 40 13.00 29.85 -0.65
C LEU A 40 14.35 29.12 -0.46
N THR A 41 14.65 28.77 0.78
CA THR A 41 15.76 27.84 1.07
C THR A 41 15.50 26.49 0.40
N PRO A 42 16.53 25.72 0.00
CA PRO A 42 16.36 24.43 -0.67
C PRO A 42 15.40 23.48 0.07
N GLU A 43 15.50 23.43 1.40
CA GLU A 43 14.63 22.61 2.25
C GLU A 43 13.17 23.09 2.26
N SER A 44 12.94 24.40 2.42
CA SER A 44 11.60 24.98 2.40
C SER A 44 10.93 24.83 1.03
N ALA A 45 11.70 25.01 -0.04
CA ALA A 45 11.25 24.80 -1.41
C ALA A 45 10.87 23.34 -1.68
N ALA A 46 11.70 22.39 -1.25
CA ALA A 46 11.44 20.96 -1.35
C ALA A 46 10.16 20.55 -0.58
N LEU A 47 9.98 21.07 0.64
CA LEU A 47 8.78 20.84 1.44
C LEU A 47 7.53 21.42 0.76
N ARG A 48 7.63 22.61 0.18
CA ARG A 48 6.53 23.25 -0.54
C ARG A 48 6.13 22.46 -1.79
N LEU A 49 7.10 21.96 -2.56
CA LEU A 49 6.84 21.04 -3.68
C LEU A 49 6.14 19.76 -3.22
N GLU A 50 6.63 19.15 -2.14
CA GLU A 50 6.02 17.94 -1.56
C GLU A 50 4.57 18.17 -1.17
N GLN A 51 4.28 19.28 -0.50
CA GLN A 51 2.93 19.66 -0.11
C GLN A 51 2.00 19.82 -1.31
N VAL A 52 2.43 20.50 -2.37
CA VAL A 52 1.59 20.71 -3.57
C VAL A 52 1.40 19.39 -4.33
N TRP A 53 2.47 18.64 -4.62
CA TRP A 53 2.38 17.35 -5.29
C TRP A 53 1.65 16.27 -4.48
N SER A 54 1.50 16.44 -3.16
CA SER A 54 0.67 15.56 -2.34
C SER A 54 -0.84 15.69 -2.64
N LYS A 55 -1.28 16.86 -3.12
CA LYS A 55 -2.68 17.15 -3.43
C LYS A 55 -3.06 16.75 -4.86
N VAL A 56 -2.10 16.81 -5.79
CA VAL A 56 -2.30 16.48 -7.21
C VAL A 56 -2.88 15.07 -7.35
N PHE A 57 -3.95 14.96 -8.14
CA PHE A 57 -4.56 13.68 -8.46
C PHE A 57 -5.03 13.66 -9.92
N VAL A 58 -4.41 12.80 -10.72
CA VAL A 58 -4.81 12.53 -12.10
C VAL A 58 -5.43 11.13 -12.15
N PRO A 59 -6.73 11.00 -12.41
CA PRO A 59 -7.41 9.70 -12.46
C PRO A 59 -7.00 8.92 -13.71
N SER A 60 -6.52 7.68 -13.53
CA SER A 60 -6.32 6.71 -14.60
C SER A 60 -7.65 6.03 -14.97
N PRO A 61 -7.72 5.29 -16.09
CA PRO A 61 -8.90 4.48 -16.41
C PRO A 61 -9.31 3.53 -15.27
N GLN A 62 -8.33 2.87 -14.64
CA GLN A 62 -8.57 2.01 -13.48
C GLN A 62 -9.16 2.78 -12.29
N HIS A 63 -8.69 4.01 -12.02
CA HIS A 63 -9.27 4.86 -10.98
C HIS A 63 -10.75 5.15 -11.28
N VAL A 64 -11.06 5.53 -12.52
CA VAL A 64 -12.43 5.85 -12.94
C VAL A 64 -13.36 4.64 -12.82
N ASP A 65 -12.89 3.46 -13.22
CA ASP A 65 -13.65 2.22 -13.09
C ASP A 65 -13.95 1.86 -11.64
N ILE A 66 -12.95 2.00 -10.75
CA ILE A 66 -13.15 1.78 -9.31
C ILE A 66 -14.15 2.78 -8.74
N LEU A 67 -14.01 4.07 -9.07
CA LEU A 67 -14.93 5.11 -8.60
C LEU A 67 -16.37 4.87 -9.10
N SER A 68 -16.54 4.49 -10.36
CA SER A 68 -17.85 4.13 -10.94
C SER A 68 -18.48 2.98 -10.15
N ASN A 69 -17.73 1.90 -9.91
CA ASN A 69 -18.21 0.74 -9.15
C ASN A 69 -18.60 1.08 -7.70
N LEU A 70 -17.89 2.02 -7.07
CA LEU A 70 -18.22 2.49 -5.71
C LEU A 70 -19.45 3.40 -5.69
N LEU A 71 -19.60 4.26 -6.70
CA LEU A 71 -20.79 5.09 -6.89
C LEU A 71 -22.03 4.22 -7.13
N ASP A 72 -21.93 3.20 -7.98
CA ASP A 72 -23.03 2.28 -8.24
C ASP A 72 -23.44 1.49 -7.00
N GLN A 73 -22.47 1.07 -6.18
CA GLN A 73 -22.75 0.43 -4.89
C GLN A 73 -23.49 1.37 -3.94
N ALA A 74 -22.99 2.60 -3.80
CA ALA A 74 -23.62 3.61 -2.95
C ALA A 74 -25.03 3.96 -3.45
N ARG A 75 -25.23 4.09 -4.77
CA ARG A 75 -26.54 4.34 -5.39
C ARG A 75 -27.51 3.19 -5.13
N THR A 76 -27.06 1.95 -5.33
CA THR A 76 -27.87 0.75 -5.10
C THR A 76 -28.33 0.68 -3.65
N PHE A 77 -27.42 0.95 -2.71
CA PHE A 77 -27.76 1.00 -1.29
C PHE A 77 -28.74 2.14 -0.98
N ALA A 78 -28.54 3.33 -1.56
CA ALA A 78 -29.42 4.47 -1.38
C ALA A 78 -30.84 4.20 -1.89
N ILE A 79 -30.99 3.56 -3.06
CA ILE A 79 -32.29 3.16 -3.61
C ILE A 79 -32.99 2.14 -2.71
N ALA A 80 -32.24 1.14 -2.21
CA ALA A 80 -32.78 0.10 -1.36
C ALA A 80 -33.17 0.61 0.04
N SER A 81 -32.37 1.53 0.59
CA SER A 81 -32.56 2.03 1.96
C SER A 81 -33.48 3.24 2.03
N PHE A 82 -33.46 4.10 1.00
CA PHE A 82 -34.20 5.34 0.94
C PHE A 82 -34.98 5.43 -0.39
N PRO A 83 -36.02 4.60 -0.59
CA PRO A 83 -36.82 4.66 -1.82
C PRO A 83 -37.76 5.87 -1.84
N THR A 84 -38.18 6.42 -0.71
CA THR A 84 -39.00 7.65 -0.66
C THR A 84 -38.59 8.55 0.51
N ILE A 85 -38.95 9.83 0.46
CA ILE A 85 -38.76 10.78 1.58
C ILE A 85 -39.49 10.28 2.84
N LYS A 86 -40.66 9.65 2.65
CA LYS A 86 -41.44 9.07 3.74
C LYS A 86 -40.72 7.88 4.37
N ASP A 87 -40.09 7.02 3.58
CA ASP A 87 -39.30 5.89 4.10
C ASP A 87 -38.03 6.36 4.81
N TYR A 88 -37.38 7.40 4.28
CA TYR A 88 -36.27 8.07 4.96
C TYR A 88 -36.70 8.64 6.32
N ASN A 89 -37.82 9.38 6.37
CA ASN A 89 -38.35 9.91 7.62
C ASN A 89 -38.78 8.77 8.57
N ARG A 90 -39.40 7.70 8.07
CA ARG A 90 -39.78 6.53 8.88
C ARG A 90 -38.55 5.86 9.49
N LEU A 91 -37.50 5.61 8.72
CA LEU A 91 -36.24 5.05 9.21
C LEU A 91 -35.56 5.93 10.26
N ARG A 92 -35.79 7.24 10.21
CA ARG A 92 -35.28 8.19 11.20
C ARG A 92 -36.03 8.14 12.54
N TYR A 93 -37.34 7.88 12.50
CA TYR A 93 -38.21 7.90 13.68
C TYR A 93 -38.51 6.50 14.26
N ASP A 94 -38.47 5.45 13.45
CA ASP A 94 -38.75 4.06 13.83
C ASP A 94 -37.56 3.15 13.50
N LEU A 95 -36.52 3.28 14.32
CA LEU A 95 -35.20 2.65 14.15
C LEU A 95 -35.14 1.18 14.60
N GLN A 96 -36.14 0.70 15.34
CA GLN A 96 -36.12 -0.62 15.98
C GLN A 96 -36.70 -1.74 15.11
N SER A 97 -37.44 -1.41 14.04
CA SER A 97 -38.25 -2.38 13.27
C SER A 97 -37.66 -2.76 11.91
N ALA A 98 -36.60 -2.09 11.43
CA ALA A 98 -36.03 -2.36 10.12
C ALA A 98 -35.12 -3.60 10.13
N THR A 99 -35.51 -4.64 9.38
CA THR A 99 -34.69 -5.86 9.19
C THR A 99 -33.39 -5.49 8.47
N HIS A 100 -32.24 -5.69 9.12
CA HIS A 100 -30.94 -5.29 8.58
C HIS A 100 -30.40 -6.32 7.60
N VAL A 101 -30.39 -5.98 6.31
CA VAL A 101 -29.64 -6.75 5.31
C VAL A 101 -28.17 -6.40 5.47
N LYS A 102 -27.35 -7.40 5.83
CA LYS A 102 -25.89 -7.25 5.93
C LYS A 102 -25.34 -6.82 4.57
N GLN A 103 -24.61 -5.70 4.56
CA GLN A 103 -23.97 -5.19 3.36
C GLN A 103 -22.60 -5.85 3.14
N PRO A 104 -22.16 -6.04 1.89
CA PRO A 104 -20.85 -6.61 1.60
C PRO A 104 -19.74 -5.67 2.06
N ILE A 105 -18.68 -6.25 2.61
CA ILE A 105 -17.44 -5.55 2.93
C ILE A 105 -16.53 -5.64 1.70
N ARG A 106 -16.02 -4.50 1.23
CA ARG A 106 -15.05 -4.45 0.12
C ARG A 106 -13.69 -4.02 0.61
N CYS A 107 -12.65 -4.62 0.05
CA CYS A 107 -11.25 -4.32 0.36
C CYS A 107 -10.62 -3.62 -0.85
N LEU A 108 -10.17 -2.37 -0.71
CA LEU A 108 -9.29 -1.74 -1.69
C LEU A 108 -7.84 -2.04 -1.32
N THR A 109 -7.12 -2.76 -2.18
CA THR A 109 -5.73 -3.12 -1.95
C THR A 109 -4.83 -2.85 -3.15
N GLY A 110 -3.51 -2.88 -2.93
CA GLY A 110 -2.51 -2.49 -3.92
C GLY A 110 -1.15 -2.27 -3.26
N LEU A 111 -0.10 -2.16 -4.08
CA LEU A 111 1.25 -1.83 -3.65
C LEU A 111 1.30 -0.49 -2.88
N ALA A 112 2.29 -0.33 -2.01
CA ALA A 112 2.49 0.95 -1.34
C ALA A 112 2.87 2.03 -2.38
N GLY A 113 2.17 3.16 -2.38
CA GLY A 113 2.47 4.27 -3.29
C GLY A 113 1.73 4.28 -4.64
N VAL A 114 0.83 3.33 -4.91
CA VAL A 114 -0.01 3.30 -6.14
C VAL A 114 -1.24 4.23 -6.11
N SER A 115 -1.27 5.20 -5.19
CA SER A 115 -2.35 6.21 -5.03
C SER A 115 -3.68 5.78 -4.38
N LYS A 116 -3.76 4.65 -3.67
CA LYS A 116 -4.97 4.20 -2.93
C LYS A 116 -5.61 5.29 -2.05
N SER A 117 -4.84 5.93 -1.17
CA SER A 117 -5.35 6.98 -0.28
C SER A 117 -5.79 8.23 -1.06
N SER A 118 -5.09 8.55 -2.15
CA SER A 118 -5.45 9.66 -3.05
C SER A 118 -6.75 9.39 -3.81
N LEU A 119 -6.99 8.15 -4.26
CA LEU A 119 -8.24 7.72 -4.89
C LEU A 119 -9.43 7.90 -3.95
N VAL A 120 -9.31 7.43 -2.70
CA VAL A 120 -10.37 7.56 -1.69
C VAL A 120 -10.58 9.03 -1.30
N GLN A 121 -9.52 9.83 -1.22
CA GLN A 121 -9.64 11.27 -0.98
C GLN A 121 -10.33 11.98 -2.15
N ALA A 122 -10.01 11.63 -3.39
CA ALA A 122 -10.70 12.16 -4.57
C ALA A 122 -12.18 11.79 -4.52
N PHE A 123 -12.51 10.55 -4.12
CA PHE A 123 -13.90 10.12 -4.00
C PHE A 123 -14.68 10.90 -2.93
N ASP A 124 -14.11 11.05 -1.73
CA ASP A 124 -14.69 11.87 -0.65
C ASP A 124 -14.87 13.33 -1.11
N ARG A 125 -13.92 13.88 -1.87
CA ARG A 125 -14.00 15.22 -2.44
C ARG A 125 -15.15 15.36 -3.45
N ILE A 126 -15.30 14.43 -4.40
CA ILE A 126 -16.41 14.40 -5.37
C ILE A 126 -17.75 14.42 -4.64
N CYS A 127 -17.85 13.66 -3.53
CA CYS A 127 -19.06 13.55 -2.73
C CYS A 127 -19.35 14.80 -1.87
N ARG A 128 -18.32 15.58 -1.49
CA ARG A 128 -18.47 16.79 -0.67
C ARG A 128 -18.65 18.08 -1.46
N LEU A 129 -17.93 18.22 -2.58
CA LEU A 129 -17.84 19.48 -3.33
C LEU A 129 -19.15 19.96 -3.94
N GLN A 130 -20.14 19.09 -4.10
CA GLN A 130 -21.29 19.37 -4.97
C GLN A 130 -22.65 19.22 -4.27
N PHE A 131 -22.66 19.06 -2.94
CA PHE A 131 -23.88 18.98 -2.15
C PHE A 131 -24.09 20.28 -1.36
N ASP A 132 -24.57 21.32 -2.07
CA ASP A 132 -25.07 22.58 -1.49
C ASP A 132 -26.57 22.52 -1.16
N GLY A 133 -27.24 21.40 -1.49
CA GLY A 133 -28.64 21.21 -1.16
C GLY A 133 -28.81 20.93 0.32
N GLU A 134 -29.33 21.88 1.10
CA GLU A 134 -29.97 21.53 2.36
C GLU A 134 -31.14 20.59 2.03
N PHE A 135 -31.10 19.34 2.49
CA PHE A 135 -32.25 18.45 2.35
C PHE A 135 -33.30 18.90 3.35
N ILE A 136 -34.36 19.52 2.84
CA ILE A 136 -35.50 19.96 3.66
C ILE A 136 -36.44 18.75 3.79
N THR A 137 -36.43 18.09 4.93
CA THR A 137 -37.56 17.21 5.29
C THR A 137 -38.74 18.06 5.74
N GLU A 138 -39.91 17.44 5.89
CA GLU A 138 -41.12 18.09 6.44
C GLU A 138 -40.88 18.82 7.78
N THR A 139 -39.82 18.48 8.52
CA THR A 139 -39.54 19.00 9.86
C THR A 139 -38.18 19.67 10.02
N GLN A 140 -37.15 19.35 9.22
CA GLN A 140 -35.78 19.81 9.46
C GLN A 140 -34.94 19.91 8.18
N ARG A 141 -33.93 20.79 8.22
CA ARG A 141 -32.90 20.89 7.18
C ARG A 141 -31.69 20.06 7.58
N ILE A 142 -31.33 19.08 6.77
CA ILE A 142 -30.20 18.18 7.04
C ILE A 142 -29.27 18.17 5.84
N ARG A 143 -27.96 18.21 6.13
CA ARG A 143 -26.95 18.00 5.10
C ARG A 143 -26.71 16.51 4.91
N ILE A 144 -26.91 16.04 3.68
CA ILE A 144 -26.64 14.65 3.32
C ILE A 144 -25.15 14.48 3.04
N TYR A 145 -24.60 13.35 3.47
CA TYR A 145 -23.23 12.94 3.21
C TYR A 145 -23.24 11.55 2.58
N PRO A 146 -23.35 11.42 1.25
CA PRO A 146 -23.50 10.11 0.60
C PRO A 146 -22.33 9.16 0.89
N VAL A 147 -21.14 9.73 1.07
CA VAL A 147 -19.92 8.99 1.41
C VAL A 147 -19.27 9.65 2.62
N ARG A 148 -18.84 8.83 3.59
CA ARG A 148 -18.06 9.31 4.73
C ARG A 148 -16.74 8.56 4.82
N ARG A 149 -15.64 9.29 4.78
CA ARG A 149 -14.28 8.78 4.97
C ARG A 149 -13.82 8.96 6.41
N VAL A 150 -13.19 7.92 6.96
CA VAL A 150 -12.54 7.92 8.27
C VAL A 150 -11.09 7.51 8.09
N VAL A 151 -10.18 8.28 8.66
CA VAL A 151 -8.74 7.97 8.68
C VAL A 151 -8.40 7.48 10.08
N ILE A 152 -7.82 6.28 10.19
CA ILE A 152 -7.36 5.75 11.48
C ILE A 152 -5.97 6.33 11.78
N ASP A 153 -5.92 7.62 12.09
CA ASP A 153 -4.70 8.28 12.55
C ASP A 153 -4.75 8.47 14.08
N GLY A 154 -3.78 7.92 14.80
CA GLY A 154 -3.69 8.02 16.27
C GLY A 154 -4.77 7.30 17.11
N HIS A 155 -5.85 6.79 16.50
CA HIS A 155 -6.93 6.09 17.22
C HIS A 155 -6.55 4.63 17.52
N GLN A 156 -6.11 4.35 18.76
CA GLN A 156 -5.72 2.99 19.19
C GLN A 156 -6.89 2.06 19.55
N ALA A 157 -8.12 2.55 19.58
CA ALA A 157 -9.29 1.78 20.01
C ALA A 157 -10.52 2.01 19.10
N VAL A 158 -11.34 0.96 18.95
CA VAL A 158 -12.62 0.99 18.22
C VAL A 158 -13.49 2.15 18.68
N ARG A 159 -13.55 2.38 19.99
CA ARG A 159 -14.30 3.49 20.59
C ARG A 159 -13.85 4.87 20.08
N GLY A 160 -12.55 5.08 19.84
CA GLY A 160 -12.03 6.34 19.30
C GLY A 160 -12.53 6.60 17.88
N VAL A 161 -12.51 5.55 17.05
CA VAL A 161 -13.03 5.60 15.68
C VAL A 161 -14.55 5.87 15.68
N LEU A 162 -15.31 5.18 16.54
CA LEU A 162 -16.76 5.42 16.66
C LEU A 162 -17.10 6.82 17.16
N LYS A 163 -16.33 7.38 18.09
CA LYS A 163 -16.48 8.77 18.51
C LYS A 163 -16.22 9.75 17.36
N SER A 164 -15.24 9.48 16.49
CA SER A 164 -15.00 10.31 15.30
C SER A 164 -16.16 10.30 14.30
N LEU A 165 -16.95 9.21 14.30
CA LEU A 165 -18.11 9.02 13.42
C LEU A 165 -19.42 9.51 14.01
N ALA A 166 -19.53 9.60 15.33
CA ALA A 166 -20.75 10.01 16.03
C ALA A 166 -21.05 11.51 15.87
N ASN A 167 -22.27 11.91 16.22
CA ASN A 167 -22.66 13.32 16.16
C ASN A 167 -21.87 14.12 17.21
N PRO A 168 -21.08 15.15 16.83
CA PRO A 168 -20.25 15.90 17.76
C PRO A 168 -21.05 16.56 18.89
N LEU A 169 -22.31 16.92 18.65
CA LEU A 169 -23.18 17.52 19.68
C LEU A 169 -23.63 16.52 20.75
N ALA A 170 -23.75 15.24 20.41
CA ALA A 170 -24.20 14.19 21.33
C ALA A 170 -23.07 13.66 22.23
N ILE A 171 -21.81 13.78 21.78
CA ILE A 171 -20.63 13.25 22.47
C ILE A 171 -20.17 14.15 23.61
N ASN A 172 -20.43 15.46 23.53
CA ASN A 172 -19.95 16.47 24.48
C ASN A 172 -20.44 16.27 25.94
N GLY A 173 -21.40 15.37 26.19
CA GLY A 173 -21.86 15.00 27.53
C GLY A 173 -21.67 13.53 27.93
N SER A 174 -21.11 12.68 27.06
CA SER A 174 -21.31 11.22 27.14
C SER A 174 -20.00 10.43 27.20
N ASN A 175 -19.16 10.70 28.22
CA ASN A 175 -17.86 10.01 28.37
C ASN A 175 -17.95 8.56 28.90
N GLY A 176 -19.13 8.11 29.33
CA GLY A 176 -19.36 6.78 29.94
C GLY A 176 -20.17 5.77 29.13
N GLN A 177 -20.62 6.08 27.92
CA GLN A 177 -21.51 5.16 27.17
C GLN A 177 -20.81 3.85 26.76
N GLN A 178 -21.55 2.74 26.91
CA GLN A 178 -21.19 1.41 26.41
C GLN A 178 -21.00 1.43 24.88
N ILE A 179 -20.14 0.53 24.36
CA ILE A 179 -19.81 0.48 22.93
C ILE A 179 -21.06 0.20 22.09
N ASP A 180 -21.97 -0.64 22.55
CA ASP A 180 -23.20 -1.01 21.81
C ASP A 180 -24.15 0.18 21.66
N VAL A 181 -24.27 1.01 22.70
CA VAL A 181 -25.05 2.26 22.65
C VAL A 181 -24.42 3.25 21.67
N LEU A 182 -23.09 3.36 21.68
CA LEU A 182 -22.36 4.22 20.75
C LEU A 182 -22.49 3.72 19.30
N MET A 183 -22.43 2.40 19.08
CA MET A 183 -22.65 1.77 17.77
C MET A 183 -24.06 2.06 17.24
N ALA A 184 -25.08 1.91 18.08
CA ALA A 184 -26.47 2.25 17.72
C ALA A 184 -26.58 3.73 17.34
N HIS A 185 -26.04 4.62 18.19
CA HIS A 185 -26.05 6.06 17.92
C HIS A 185 -25.32 6.45 16.61
N VAL A 186 -24.15 5.87 16.34
CA VAL A 186 -23.41 6.11 15.10
C VAL A 186 -24.20 5.60 13.90
N SER A 187 -24.76 4.39 13.98
CA SER A 187 -25.62 3.83 12.94
C SER A 187 -26.80 4.74 12.62
N ASP A 188 -27.48 5.24 13.66
CA ASP A 188 -28.62 6.14 13.53
C ASP A 188 -28.20 7.47 12.91
N TRP A 189 -27.05 8.01 13.31
CA TRP A 189 -26.49 9.23 12.73
C TRP A 189 -26.13 9.05 11.26
N LEU A 190 -25.52 7.94 10.87
CA LEU A 190 -25.17 7.65 9.48
C LEU A 190 -26.41 7.51 8.60
N MET A 191 -27.47 6.85 9.09
CA MET A 191 -28.75 6.77 8.39
C MET A 191 -29.43 8.14 8.30
N ALA A 192 -29.40 8.92 9.39
CA ALA A 192 -29.97 10.27 9.45
C ALA A 192 -29.24 11.30 8.58
N THR A 193 -28.03 11.00 8.12
CA THR A 193 -27.33 11.82 7.11
C THR A 193 -27.30 11.18 5.72
N ALA A 194 -28.13 10.14 5.50
CA ALA A 194 -28.20 9.36 4.26
C ALA A 194 -26.83 8.87 3.76
N THR A 195 -25.97 8.42 4.70
CA THR A 195 -24.67 7.85 4.36
C THR A 195 -24.87 6.53 3.64
N SER A 196 -24.37 6.47 2.40
CA SER A 196 -24.56 5.35 1.48
C SER A 196 -23.29 4.52 1.26
N LEU A 197 -22.13 5.02 1.70
CA LEU A 197 -20.88 4.26 1.79
C LEU A 197 -20.00 4.79 2.93
N LEU A 198 -19.46 3.87 3.73
CA LEU A 198 -18.45 4.18 4.74
C LEU A 198 -17.07 3.75 4.23
N ILE A 199 -16.09 4.64 4.29
CA ILE A 199 -14.71 4.36 3.89
C ILE A 199 -13.76 4.47 5.07
N VAL A 200 -12.90 3.47 5.24
CA VAL A 200 -11.89 3.42 6.29
C VAL A 200 -10.52 3.34 5.66
N ASP A 201 -9.69 4.35 5.91
CA ASP A 201 -8.36 4.50 5.34
C ASP A 201 -7.27 4.43 6.43
N GLU A 202 -6.03 4.20 6.00
CA GLU A 202 -4.84 4.16 6.85
C GLU A 202 -4.91 3.12 8.00
N MET A 203 -5.57 1.98 7.76
CA MET A 203 -5.74 0.92 8.79
C MET A 203 -4.44 0.26 9.26
N GLN A 204 -3.34 0.48 8.54
CA GLN A 204 -2.01 -0.01 8.88
C GLN A 204 -1.51 0.51 10.24
N PHE A 205 -1.90 1.72 10.67
CA PHE A 205 -1.54 2.24 12.00
C PHE A 205 -2.18 1.43 13.14
N PHE A 206 -3.30 0.78 12.87
CA PHE A 206 -3.95 -0.09 13.83
C PHE A 206 -3.23 -1.43 14.01
N THR A 207 -2.24 -1.77 13.17
CA THR A 207 -1.66 -3.13 13.01
C THR A 207 -0.26 -3.32 13.62
N GLN A 208 0.22 -2.37 14.43
CA GLN A 208 1.62 -2.32 14.90
C GLN A 208 2.02 -3.37 15.96
N SER A 209 1.09 -4.16 16.51
CA SER A 209 1.39 -5.22 17.49
C SER A 209 0.93 -6.61 17.03
N ASN A 210 1.47 -7.69 17.61
CA ASN A 210 1.05 -9.06 17.25
C ASN A 210 -0.43 -9.37 17.57
N THR A 211 -1.04 -8.66 18.53
CA THR A 211 -2.49 -8.72 18.82
C THR A 211 -3.32 -7.80 17.94
N ALA A 212 -2.68 -6.95 17.15
CA ALA A 212 -3.31 -5.90 16.38
C ALA A 212 -4.15 -6.42 15.22
N ASN A 213 -3.75 -7.53 14.59
CA ASN A 213 -4.51 -8.13 13.49
C ASN A 213 -5.93 -8.54 13.90
N THR A 214 -6.11 -8.98 15.15
CA THR A 214 -7.42 -9.41 15.67
C THR A 214 -8.27 -8.19 15.92
N ARG A 215 -7.66 -7.14 16.47
CA ARG A 215 -8.33 -5.86 16.68
C ARG A 215 -8.72 -5.23 15.34
N THR A 216 -7.88 -5.26 14.31
CA THR A 216 -8.20 -4.72 12.98
C THR A 216 -9.41 -5.43 12.38
N SER A 217 -9.44 -6.76 12.44
CA SER A 217 -10.57 -7.56 11.95
C SER A 217 -11.84 -7.24 12.75
N GLN A 218 -11.74 -7.18 14.08
CA GLN A 218 -12.86 -6.77 14.96
C GLN A 218 -13.36 -5.36 14.65
N LEU A 219 -12.46 -4.41 14.36
CA LEU A 219 -12.82 -3.05 13.99
C LEU A 219 -13.59 -3.04 12.66
N ILE A 220 -13.08 -3.68 11.62
CA ILE A 220 -13.74 -3.75 10.30
C ILE A 220 -15.12 -4.40 10.45
N LEU A 221 -15.21 -5.52 11.18
CA LEU A 221 -16.48 -6.21 11.42
C LEU A 221 -17.45 -5.36 12.24
N SER A 222 -16.96 -4.60 13.22
CA SER A 222 -17.79 -3.66 13.99
C SER A 222 -18.32 -2.57 13.08
N LEU A 223 -17.46 -1.91 12.29
CA LEU A 223 -17.88 -0.86 11.36
C LEU A 223 -18.84 -1.38 10.27
N ALA A 224 -18.69 -2.62 9.83
CA ALA A 224 -19.62 -3.26 8.90
C ALA A 224 -21.02 -3.47 9.49
N ASN A 225 -21.17 -3.47 10.82
CA ASN A 225 -22.46 -3.55 11.49
C ASN A 225 -23.16 -2.17 11.60
N LEU A 226 -22.53 -1.07 11.15
CA LEU A 226 -23.12 0.27 11.20
C LEU A 226 -24.21 0.55 10.14
N ARG A 227 -24.53 -0.45 9.30
CA ARG A 227 -25.52 -0.47 8.19
C ARG A 227 -25.00 -0.09 6.80
N PRO A 228 -24.31 1.05 6.54
CA PRO A 228 -23.80 1.33 5.21
C PRO A 228 -22.81 0.26 4.75
N PRO A 229 -22.70 0.02 3.42
CA PRO A 229 -21.62 -0.79 2.88
C PRO A 229 -20.27 -0.19 3.27
N LEU A 230 -19.30 -1.07 3.56
CA LEU A 230 -17.99 -0.70 4.08
C LEU A 230 -16.92 -0.95 3.01
N LEU A 231 -16.15 0.09 2.70
CA LEU A 231 -14.89 -0.01 1.96
C LEU A 231 -13.74 0.22 2.92
N PHE A 232 -12.81 -0.72 3.02
CA PHE A 232 -11.57 -0.51 3.76
C PHE A 232 -10.36 -0.54 2.86
N VAL A 233 -9.40 0.35 3.12
CA VAL A 233 -8.15 0.45 2.36
C VAL A 233 -7.04 -0.29 3.10
N ALA A 234 -6.35 -1.20 2.40
CA ALA A 234 -5.29 -2.02 2.97
C ALA A 234 -4.12 -2.19 2.00
N ASN A 235 -2.90 -2.24 2.52
CA ASN A 235 -1.75 -2.73 1.75
C ASN A 235 -1.73 -4.27 1.72
N TYR A 236 -0.97 -4.84 0.80
CA TYR A 236 -0.81 -6.30 0.68
C TYR A 236 -0.34 -6.96 1.98
N SER A 237 0.54 -6.31 2.73
CA SER A 237 0.99 -6.81 4.05
C SER A 237 -0.17 -7.01 5.03
N LEU A 238 -1.14 -6.09 5.07
CA LEU A 238 -2.33 -6.22 5.90
C LEU A 238 -3.27 -7.29 5.36
N VAL A 239 -3.48 -7.34 4.04
CA VAL A 239 -4.32 -8.37 3.42
C VAL A 239 -3.79 -9.77 3.71
N ARG A 240 -2.49 -10.01 3.60
CA ARG A 240 -1.88 -11.31 3.94
C ARG A 240 -2.12 -11.71 5.39
N LYS A 241 -2.02 -10.74 6.32
CA LYS A 241 -2.37 -10.95 7.74
C LYS A 241 -3.84 -11.31 7.92
N LEU A 242 -4.75 -10.75 7.11
CA LEU A 242 -6.17 -11.08 7.12
C LEU A 242 -6.47 -12.45 6.47
N MET A 243 -5.68 -12.88 5.48
CA MET A 243 -5.86 -14.21 4.85
C MET A 243 -5.49 -15.38 5.77
N GLN A 244 -4.66 -15.15 6.78
CA GLN A 244 -4.31 -16.14 7.82
C GLN A 244 -5.42 -16.34 8.86
N ARG A 245 -6.54 -15.61 8.75
CA ARG A 245 -7.68 -15.69 9.68
C ARG A 245 -8.52 -16.95 9.44
N PRO A 246 -9.37 -17.32 10.42
CA PRO A 246 -10.36 -18.37 10.23
C PRO A 246 -11.18 -18.12 8.96
N HIS A 247 -11.57 -19.21 8.28
CA HIS A 247 -12.26 -19.16 6.99
C HIS A 247 -13.50 -18.24 6.99
N GLU A 248 -14.26 -18.23 8.08
CA GLU A 248 -15.46 -17.38 8.24
C GLU A 248 -15.14 -15.88 8.19
N GLU A 249 -14.09 -15.44 8.90
CA GLU A 249 -13.67 -14.04 8.88
C GLU A 249 -13.04 -13.68 7.52
N LYS A 250 -12.24 -14.59 6.96
CA LYS A 250 -11.61 -14.40 5.65
C LYS A 250 -12.67 -14.16 4.56
N ASP A 251 -13.69 -15.02 4.49
CA ASP A 251 -14.75 -14.91 3.49
C ASP A 251 -15.55 -13.61 3.66
N ARG A 252 -15.86 -13.24 4.91
CA ARG A 252 -16.58 -12.00 5.20
C ARG A 252 -15.78 -10.73 4.87
N LEU A 253 -14.45 -10.75 5.05
CA LEU A 253 -13.58 -9.58 4.88
C LEU A 253 -13.01 -9.44 3.45
N LEU A 254 -12.75 -10.56 2.77
CA LEU A 254 -11.96 -10.61 1.54
C LEU A 254 -12.69 -11.28 0.36
N SER A 255 -14.02 -11.43 0.41
CA SER A 255 -14.83 -12.01 -0.67
C SER A 255 -14.90 -11.17 -1.95
N SER A 256 -14.63 -9.87 -1.87
CA SER A 256 -14.67 -8.97 -3.05
C SER A 256 -13.56 -7.91 -2.98
N PRO A 257 -12.30 -8.31 -3.20
CA PRO A 257 -11.18 -7.39 -3.21
C PRO A 257 -11.13 -6.57 -4.51
N ILE A 258 -10.82 -5.30 -4.38
CA ILE A 258 -10.54 -4.36 -5.46
C ILE A 258 -9.03 -4.15 -5.46
N ILE A 259 -8.36 -4.55 -6.53
CA ILE A 259 -6.90 -4.46 -6.65
C ILE A 259 -6.57 -3.23 -7.50
N LEU A 260 -5.78 -2.30 -6.95
CA LEU A 260 -5.23 -1.15 -7.63
C LEU A 260 -3.79 -1.43 -8.04
N ASN A 261 -3.54 -1.43 -9.35
CA ASN A 261 -2.25 -1.75 -9.92
C ASN A 261 -1.47 -0.46 -10.23
N PRO A 262 -0.13 -0.48 -10.15
CA PRO A 262 0.67 0.61 -10.69
C PRO A 262 0.45 0.72 -12.21
N PRO A 263 0.52 1.93 -12.77
CA PRO A 263 0.47 2.12 -14.22
C PRO A 263 1.66 1.41 -14.91
N GLY A 264 1.37 0.84 -16.06
CA GLY A 264 2.37 0.32 -16.99
C GLY A 264 3.22 1.44 -17.59
N ARG A 265 4.35 1.05 -18.19
CA ARG A 265 5.28 1.97 -18.84
C ARG A 265 4.66 2.71 -20.02
N GLU A 266 3.81 2.00 -20.78
CA GLU A 266 3.14 2.51 -21.98
C GLU A 266 1.81 3.24 -21.67
N ASP A 267 1.41 3.29 -20.39
CA ASP A 267 0.12 3.86 -20.01
C ASP A 267 0.15 5.39 -20.14
N ALA A 268 -0.75 5.96 -20.95
CA ALA A 268 -0.87 7.40 -21.11
C ALA A 268 -1.08 8.14 -19.77
N CYS A 269 -1.75 7.51 -18.80
CA CYS A 269 -1.99 8.10 -17.49
C CYS A 269 -0.70 8.35 -16.69
N TRP A 270 0.37 7.58 -16.94
CA TRP A 270 1.68 7.81 -16.33
C TRP A 270 2.28 9.13 -16.81
N VAL A 271 2.22 9.37 -18.12
CA VAL A 271 2.69 10.61 -18.75
C VAL A 271 1.88 11.80 -18.27
N ASP A 272 0.56 11.66 -18.14
CA ASP A 272 -0.32 12.74 -17.67
C ASP A 272 -0.03 13.15 -16.23
N VAL A 273 0.33 12.20 -15.35
CA VAL A 273 0.77 12.52 -13.99
C VAL A 273 2.09 13.28 -14.00
N ILE A 274 3.06 12.89 -14.83
CA ILE A 274 4.36 13.57 -14.93
C ILE A 274 4.17 14.99 -15.47
N LYS A 275 3.35 15.16 -16.51
CA LYS A 275 2.97 16.48 -17.04
C LYS A 275 2.45 17.38 -15.94
N GLU A 276 1.55 16.88 -15.11
CA GLU A 276 0.96 17.65 -14.01
C GLU A 276 1.99 18.02 -12.94
N TYR A 277 2.92 17.13 -12.61
CA TYR A 277 4.00 17.44 -11.68
C TYR A 277 4.97 18.50 -12.20
N PHE A 278 5.29 18.49 -13.49
CA PHE A 278 6.15 19.50 -14.09
C PHE A 278 5.42 20.84 -14.28
N ALA A 279 4.11 20.81 -14.56
CA ALA A 279 3.28 22.01 -14.66
C ALA A 279 3.19 22.81 -13.35
N VAL A 280 3.40 22.17 -12.18
CA VAL A 280 3.46 22.85 -10.88
C VAL A 280 4.66 23.79 -10.76
N SER A 281 5.80 23.45 -11.36
CA SER A 281 6.99 24.30 -11.39
C SER A 281 7.69 24.24 -12.76
N PRO A 282 7.15 24.95 -13.77
CA PRO A 282 7.66 24.90 -15.13
C PRO A 282 9.05 25.55 -15.25
N GLY A 283 9.39 26.48 -14.36
CA GLY A 283 10.71 27.11 -14.32
C GLY A 283 11.82 26.16 -13.89
N THR A 284 11.50 25.18 -13.04
CA THR A 284 12.45 24.22 -12.47
C THR A 284 12.55 22.92 -13.27
N PHE A 285 11.41 22.39 -13.73
CA PHE A 285 11.32 21.13 -14.46
C PHE A 285 11.03 21.39 -15.94
N GLN A 286 12.08 21.66 -16.72
CA GLN A 286 11.99 21.97 -18.16
C GLN A 286 12.09 20.74 -19.07
N PHE A 287 11.79 19.56 -18.53
CA PHE A 287 11.85 18.28 -19.25
C PHE A 287 10.64 18.07 -20.14
N ASP A 288 10.80 17.32 -21.24
CA ASP A 288 9.65 16.78 -21.99
C ASP A 288 9.06 15.56 -21.24
N PRO A 289 7.85 15.66 -20.68
CA PRO A 289 7.23 14.55 -19.95
C PRO A 289 7.16 13.24 -20.74
N VAL A 290 7.06 13.29 -22.07
CA VAL A 290 6.94 12.11 -22.93
C VAL A 290 8.29 11.38 -23.05
N GLU A 291 9.37 12.12 -23.30
CA GLU A 291 10.71 11.56 -23.43
C GLU A 291 11.20 10.92 -22.13
N TYR A 292 10.90 11.55 -20.98
CA TYR A 292 11.40 11.12 -19.68
C TYR A 292 10.49 10.14 -18.95
N ALA A 293 9.27 9.88 -19.43
CA ALA A 293 8.32 8.97 -18.80
C ALA A 293 8.90 7.57 -18.60
N ASP A 294 9.58 7.05 -19.61
CA ASP A 294 10.21 5.73 -19.59
C ASP A 294 11.31 5.62 -18.54
N LEU A 295 12.20 6.62 -18.49
CA LEU A 295 13.31 6.68 -17.55
C LEU A 295 12.79 6.76 -16.11
N LEU A 296 11.79 7.60 -15.88
CA LEU A 296 11.16 7.75 -14.57
C LEU A 296 10.41 6.49 -14.15
N HIS A 297 9.77 5.78 -15.09
CA HIS A 297 9.13 4.50 -14.80
C HIS A 297 10.15 3.46 -14.33
N GLN A 298 11.30 3.35 -15.02
CA GLN A 298 12.37 2.42 -14.63
C GLN A 298 12.90 2.68 -13.22
N TYR A 299 13.05 3.93 -12.81
CA TYR A 299 13.54 4.27 -11.47
C TYR A 299 12.50 4.17 -10.35
N THR A 300 11.22 4.03 -10.68
CA THR A 300 10.13 4.12 -9.69
C THR A 300 9.14 2.95 -9.74
N ALA A 301 9.25 2.07 -10.75
CA ALA A 301 8.30 1.00 -11.05
C ALA A 301 6.82 1.48 -11.13
N GLY A 302 6.60 2.72 -11.60
CA GLY A 302 5.25 3.31 -11.68
C GLY A 302 4.66 3.74 -10.32
N LEU A 303 5.45 3.71 -9.23
CA LEU A 303 4.98 4.09 -7.90
C LEU A 303 5.03 5.63 -7.72
N PHE A 304 3.87 6.28 -7.66
CA PHE A 304 3.78 7.74 -7.54
C PHE A 304 4.47 8.32 -6.30
N ARG A 305 4.47 7.59 -5.18
CA ARG A 305 5.21 8.02 -3.97
C ARG A 305 6.73 8.04 -4.22
N ALA A 306 7.25 7.01 -4.91
CA ALA A 306 8.66 6.90 -5.24
C ALA A 306 9.06 7.97 -6.28
N LEU A 307 8.19 8.25 -7.26
CA LEU A 307 8.36 9.33 -8.23
C LEU A 307 8.49 10.70 -7.57
N LYS A 308 7.52 11.09 -6.73
CA LYS A 308 7.58 12.38 -6.02
C LYS A 308 8.85 12.51 -5.20
N ARG A 309 9.23 11.46 -4.46
CA ARG A 309 10.45 11.49 -3.64
C ARG A 309 11.70 11.65 -4.50
N LEU A 310 11.77 10.96 -5.64
CA LEU A 310 12.90 11.06 -6.57
C LEU A 310 13.04 12.48 -7.13
N LEU A 311 11.93 13.09 -7.57
CA LEU A 311 11.93 14.45 -8.12
C LEU A 311 12.28 15.51 -7.06
N ILE A 312 11.81 15.35 -5.82
CA ILE A 312 12.20 16.24 -4.70
C ILE A 312 13.71 16.14 -4.43
N LEU A 313 14.27 14.93 -4.43
CA LEU A 313 15.71 14.74 -4.20
C LEU A 313 16.54 15.29 -5.35
N ALA A 314 16.10 15.09 -6.60
CA ALA A 314 16.74 15.68 -7.78
C ALA A 314 16.76 17.21 -7.70
N TYR A 315 15.64 17.82 -7.29
CA TYR A 315 15.58 19.26 -7.04
C TYR A 315 16.54 19.72 -5.94
N GLY A 316 16.60 18.99 -4.82
CA GLY A 316 17.54 19.29 -3.74
C GLY A 316 19.00 19.27 -4.21
N ILE A 317 19.38 18.26 -5.01
CA ILE A 317 20.74 18.11 -5.55
C ILE A 317 21.06 19.25 -6.53
N ALA A 318 20.14 19.56 -7.45
CA ALA A 318 20.33 20.69 -8.37
C ALA A 318 20.57 22.00 -7.60
N ARG A 319 19.77 22.26 -6.56
CA ARG A 319 19.93 23.45 -5.70
C ARG A 319 21.24 23.45 -4.93
N THR A 320 21.73 22.31 -4.44
CA THR A 320 23.06 22.24 -3.79
C THR A 320 24.21 22.55 -4.74
N ASN A 321 24.03 22.26 -6.03
CA ASN A 321 24.99 22.59 -7.08
C ASN A 321 24.87 24.05 -7.58
N GLY A 322 23.98 24.86 -6.98
CA GLY A 322 23.70 26.23 -7.41
C GLY A 322 22.84 26.33 -8.67
N ILE A 323 22.28 25.22 -9.14
CA ILE A 323 21.45 25.16 -10.35
C ILE A 323 19.97 25.24 -9.93
N HIS A 324 19.17 26.00 -10.68
CA HIS A 324 17.73 26.18 -10.42
C HIS A 324 16.82 25.35 -11.34
N VAL A 325 17.42 24.72 -12.35
CA VAL A 325 16.78 23.82 -13.31
C VAL A 325 17.28 22.41 -13.05
N VAL A 326 16.38 21.45 -12.90
CA VAL A 326 16.73 20.05 -12.67
C VAL A 326 17.19 19.45 -13.99
N THR A 327 18.29 18.68 -13.95
CA THR A 327 18.82 17.94 -15.09
C THR A 327 18.66 16.43 -14.91
N VAL A 328 18.83 15.67 -15.99
CA VAL A 328 18.74 14.19 -15.95
C VAL A 328 19.78 13.60 -15.01
N ASP A 329 20.95 14.23 -14.92
CA ASP A 329 22.03 13.79 -14.05
C ASP A 329 21.69 14.03 -12.57
N ASP A 330 20.93 15.08 -12.25
CA ASP A 330 20.38 15.27 -10.90
C ASP A 330 19.36 14.19 -10.53
N VAL A 331 18.54 13.74 -11.48
CA VAL A 331 17.61 12.61 -11.28
C VAL A 331 18.38 11.31 -11.03
N LYS A 332 19.41 11.02 -11.83
CA LYS A 332 20.30 9.85 -11.61
C LYS A 332 21.03 9.94 -10.27
N ALA A 333 21.51 11.13 -9.89
CA ALA A 333 22.15 11.37 -8.61
C ALA A 333 21.16 11.17 -7.45
N GLY A 334 19.92 11.63 -7.60
CA GLY A 334 18.82 11.40 -6.67
C GLY A 334 18.51 9.92 -6.47
N TYR A 335 18.44 9.15 -7.55
CA TYR A 335 18.26 7.69 -7.47
C TYR A 335 19.42 7.00 -6.74
N ARG A 336 20.65 7.48 -6.94
CA ARG A 336 21.85 6.96 -6.28
C ARG A 336 22.01 7.42 -4.83
N SER A 337 21.28 8.46 -4.42
CA SER A 337 21.40 9.08 -3.11
C SER A 337 21.05 8.12 -1.96
N ARG A 338 21.56 8.44 -0.77
CA ARG A 338 21.31 7.63 0.43
C ARG A 338 19.85 7.74 0.88
N GLU A 339 19.25 8.92 0.69
CA GLU A 339 17.88 9.26 1.05
C GLU A 339 16.86 8.47 0.20
N TYR A 340 17.23 8.04 -1.00
CA TYR A 340 16.39 7.22 -1.87
C TYR A 340 16.59 5.70 -1.68
N CYS A 341 17.57 5.27 -0.87
CA CYS A 341 18.00 3.88 -0.78
C CYS A 341 16.87 2.89 -0.43
N SER A 342 15.92 3.28 0.45
CA SER A 342 14.78 2.41 0.78
C SER A 342 13.83 2.21 -0.41
N TYR A 343 13.47 3.30 -1.08
CA TYR A 343 12.61 3.26 -2.27
C TYR A 343 13.29 2.51 -3.41
N ARG A 344 14.59 2.73 -3.60
CA ARG A 344 15.39 2.01 -4.59
C ARG A 344 15.32 0.50 -4.40
N ARG A 345 15.53 0.03 -3.16
CA ARG A 345 15.44 -1.41 -2.85
C ARG A 345 14.04 -1.96 -3.14
N ASP A 346 12.99 -1.24 -2.73
CA ASP A 346 11.62 -1.69 -2.98
C ASP A 346 11.28 -1.73 -4.48
N VAL A 347 11.76 -0.75 -5.26
CA VAL A 347 11.59 -0.71 -6.73
C VAL A 347 12.35 -1.88 -7.39
N GLU A 348 13.61 -2.09 -7.03
CA GLU A 348 14.43 -3.19 -7.53
C GLU A 348 13.83 -4.56 -7.17
N ASP A 349 13.30 -4.70 -5.94
CA ASP A 349 12.60 -5.91 -5.49
C ASP A 349 11.32 -6.14 -6.30
N VAL A 350 10.50 -5.10 -6.56
CA VAL A 350 9.28 -5.20 -7.39
C VAL A 350 9.62 -5.63 -8.83
N ILE A 351 10.66 -5.05 -9.42
CA ILE A 351 11.10 -5.41 -10.78
C ILE A 351 11.62 -6.86 -10.80
N SER A 352 12.39 -7.24 -9.79
CA SER A 352 12.98 -8.59 -9.68
C SER A 352 11.94 -9.68 -9.44
N LEU A 353 10.86 -9.37 -8.70
CA LEU A 353 9.71 -10.27 -8.52
C LEU A 353 8.97 -10.56 -9.82
N GLY A 354 9.03 -9.66 -10.81
CA GLY A 354 8.51 -9.94 -12.17
C GLY A 354 9.38 -10.94 -12.95
N ILE A 355 10.60 -11.23 -12.49
CA ILE A 355 11.60 -12.04 -13.21
C ILE A 355 11.90 -13.36 -12.47
N SER A 356 11.87 -13.38 -11.13
CA SER A 356 12.30 -14.52 -10.31
C SER A 356 11.37 -14.79 -9.13
N ASN A 357 10.84 -16.02 -9.08
CA ASN A 357 9.95 -16.49 -8.02
C ASN A 357 10.67 -16.69 -6.66
N LEU A 358 12.00 -16.63 -6.62
CA LEU A 358 12.77 -16.83 -5.37
C LEU A 358 12.63 -15.67 -4.37
N LEU A 359 12.30 -14.47 -4.84
CA LEU A 359 12.06 -13.31 -3.98
C LEU A 359 10.67 -13.33 -3.34
N GLU A 360 9.77 -14.23 -3.77
CA GLU A 360 8.39 -14.27 -3.29
C GLU A 360 8.30 -14.60 -1.79
N GLU A 361 9.21 -15.44 -1.30
CA GLU A 361 9.29 -15.81 0.12
C GLU A 361 9.92 -14.71 0.97
N ARG A 362 10.81 -13.88 0.39
CA ARG A 362 11.59 -12.89 1.14
C ARG A 362 10.86 -11.55 1.31
N ARG A 363 10.08 -11.13 0.31
CA ARG A 363 9.32 -9.86 0.31
C ARG A 363 7.84 -10.08 -0.03
N PRO A 364 7.09 -10.81 0.81
CA PRO A 364 5.66 -11.05 0.55
C PRO A 364 4.82 -9.77 0.58
N ASP A 365 5.31 -8.69 1.19
CA ASP A 365 4.66 -7.38 1.26
C ASP A 365 4.49 -6.69 -0.11
N LEU A 366 5.31 -7.06 -1.10
CA LEU A 366 5.30 -6.49 -2.45
C LEU A 366 4.47 -7.32 -3.44
N LEU A 367 4.03 -8.51 -3.04
CA LEU A 367 3.26 -9.40 -3.91
C LEU A 367 1.76 -9.24 -3.68
N CYS A 368 1.00 -9.16 -4.77
CA CYS A 368 -0.44 -9.23 -4.71
C CYS A 368 -0.87 -10.59 -4.15
N PRO A 369 -1.66 -10.63 -3.06
CA PRO A 369 -2.05 -11.87 -2.41
C PRO A 369 -3.28 -12.55 -3.05
N PHE A 370 -3.91 -11.88 -4.03
CA PHE A 370 -5.11 -12.37 -4.73
C PHE A 370 -4.83 -12.84 -6.16
N SER A 371 -3.57 -12.77 -6.60
CA SER A 371 -3.16 -13.18 -7.93
C SER A 371 -2.81 -14.68 -7.91
N GLU A 372 -3.64 -15.51 -8.54
CA GLU A 372 -3.30 -16.92 -8.85
C GLU A 372 -2.38 -17.04 -10.07
N ILE A 373 -2.24 -15.95 -10.83
CA ILE A 373 -1.39 -15.85 -12.01
C ILE A 373 -0.28 -14.85 -11.65
N PRO A 374 1.01 -15.22 -11.82
CA PRO A 374 2.12 -14.29 -11.63
C PRO A 374 1.81 -13.00 -12.39
N PHE A 375 2.04 -11.88 -11.74
CA PHE A 375 1.85 -10.56 -12.30
C PHE A 375 2.52 -10.54 -13.68
N GLU A 376 1.75 -10.55 -14.78
CA GLU A 376 2.25 -10.14 -16.09
C GLU A 376 2.53 -8.64 -15.98
N THR A 377 3.64 -8.35 -15.32
CA THR A 377 4.27 -7.07 -15.46
C THR A 377 4.60 -7.01 -16.94
N HIS A 378 4.00 -6.06 -17.65
CA HIS A 378 4.48 -5.66 -18.98
C HIS A 378 5.90 -5.03 -18.90
N PHE A 379 6.78 -5.52 -18.01
CA PHE A 379 8.22 -5.41 -18.12
C PHE A 379 8.66 -6.35 -19.26
N LYS A 380 8.33 -5.99 -20.50
CA LYS A 380 9.10 -6.50 -21.63
C LYS A 380 10.54 -6.07 -21.38
N SER A 381 11.38 -7.05 -21.07
CA SER A 381 12.82 -6.93 -20.89
C SER A 381 13.39 -5.90 -21.86
N THR A 382 13.66 -4.71 -21.33
CA THR A 382 14.73 -3.87 -21.85
C THR A 382 15.83 -4.01 -20.82
N ASN A 383 16.93 -4.63 -21.23
CA ASN A 383 18.11 -4.90 -20.42
C ASN A 383 18.35 -3.77 -19.41
N ILE A 384 18.04 -4.05 -18.15
CA ILE A 384 18.54 -3.25 -17.04
C ILE A 384 20.06 -3.47 -17.08
N PRO A 385 20.90 -2.44 -17.26
CA PRO A 385 22.31 -2.59 -16.98
C PRO A 385 22.42 -2.75 -15.46
N SER A 386 22.32 -3.98 -14.98
CA SER A 386 22.73 -4.34 -13.63
C SER A 386 24.15 -3.82 -13.45
N ILE A 387 24.46 -3.24 -12.29
CA ILE A 387 25.82 -2.76 -11.97
C ILE A 387 26.87 -3.90 -12.08
N GLU A 388 26.43 -5.15 -12.11
CA GLU A 388 27.26 -6.31 -12.48
C GLU A 388 27.75 -6.32 -13.94
N SER A 389 27.04 -5.71 -14.89
CA SER A 389 27.48 -5.63 -16.29
C SER A 389 28.65 -4.67 -16.48
N ALA A 390 28.71 -3.59 -15.69
CA ALA A 390 29.86 -2.68 -15.68
C ALA A 390 31.13 -3.32 -15.09
N LEU A 391 30.98 -4.34 -14.23
CA LEU A 391 32.10 -5.15 -13.73
C LEU A 391 32.50 -6.27 -14.71
N ARG A 392 31.59 -6.71 -15.60
CA ARG A 392 31.88 -7.71 -16.64
C ARG A 392 32.64 -7.14 -17.83
N GLU A 393 32.56 -5.83 -18.07
CA GLU A 393 33.25 -5.17 -19.19
C GLU A 393 34.62 -4.59 -18.84
N MET A 394 35.15 -4.84 -17.63
CA MET A 394 36.54 -4.50 -17.34
C MET A 394 37.50 -5.56 -17.92
N PRO A 395 38.47 -5.18 -18.79
CA PRO A 395 39.43 -6.13 -19.33
C PRO A 395 40.19 -6.79 -18.19
N ALA A 396 40.25 -8.13 -18.19
CA ALA A 396 40.81 -8.94 -17.10
C ALA A 396 42.23 -8.51 -16.64
N ALA A 397 43.01 -7.90 -17.54
CA ALA A 397 44.32 -7.35 -17.24
C ALA A 397 44.30 -6.19 -16.22
N LEU A 398 43.24 -5.37 -16.22
CA LEU A 398 43.10 -4.21 -15.33
C LEU A 398 42.66 -4.66 -13.92
N LEU A 399 41.79 -5.68 -13.85
CA LEU A 399 41.41 -6.34 -12.60
C LEU A 399 42.60 -7.04 -11.93
N GLU A 400 43.45 -7.71 -12.72
CA GLU A 400 44.66 -8.37 -12.21
C GLU A 400 45.71 -7.38 -11.71
N SER A 401 45.77 -6.18 -12.28
CA SER A 401 46.70 -5.12 -11.86
C SER A 401 46.37 -4.52 -10.49
N ALA A 402 45.10 -4.54 -10.09
CA ALA A 402 44.62 -4.00 -8.81
C ALA A 402 44.76 -4.99 -7.63
N LEU A 403 45.14 -6.24 -7.90
CA LEU A 403 45.29 -7.27 -6.87
C LEU A 403 46.68 -7.25 -6.23
N SER A 404 46.74 -7.54 -4.93
CA SER A 404 48.00 -7.73 -4.20
C SER A 404 48.81 -8.91 -4.81
N PRO A 405 50.14 -8.95 -4.65
CA PRO A 405 50.97 -10.02 -5.22
C PRO A 405 50.54 -11.43 -4.76
N ALA A 406 50.12 -11.58 -3.51
CA ALA A 406 49.60 -12.83 -2.96
C ALA A 406 48.25 -13.23 -3.59
N ALA A 407 47.35 -12.26 -3.81
CA ALA A 407 46.05 -12.52 -4.45
C ALA A 407 46.19 -12.84 -5.94
N ARG A 408 47.21 -12.30 -6.63
CA ARG A 408 47.52 -12.69 -8.01
C ARG A 408 48.04 -14.13 -8.12
N ALA A 409 48.81 -14.59 -7.14
CA ALA A 409 49.32 -15.96 -7.11
C ALA A 409 48.18 -16.98 -6.95
N THR A 410 47.26 -16.73 -6.02
CA THR A 410 46.11 -17.62 -5.78
C THR A 410 45.15 -17.67 -6.96
N VAL A 411 44.86 -16.53 -7.61
CA VAL A 411 44.01 -16.51 -8.83
C VAL A 411 44.65 -17.28 -9.99
N ARG A 412 45.99 -17.23 -10.13
CA ARG A 412 46.71 -18.04 -11.13
C ARG A 412 46.66 -19.53 -10.82
N GLU A 413 46.76 -19.93 -9.55
CA GLU A 413 46.64 -21.32 -9.14
C GLU A 413 45.22 -21.86 -9.38
N LEU A 414 44.19 -21.08 -9.06
CA LEU A 414 42.79 -21.44 -9.31
C LEU A 414 42.50 -21.58 -10.81
N ARG A 415 43.05 -20.71 -11.66
CA ARG A 415 42.93 -20.87 -13.12
C ARG A 415 43.69 -22.09 -13.67
N LYS A 416 44.86 -22.41 -13.10
CA LYS A 416 45.59 -23.62 -13.46
C LYS A 416 44.81 -24.88 -13.06
N ALA A 417 44.18 -24.89 -11.89
CA ALA A 417 43.33 -25.98 -11.44
C ALA A 417 42.04 -26.12 -12.27
N ALA A 418 41.51 -25.01 -12.78
CA ALA A 418 40.33 -25.00 -13.64
C ALA A 418 40.62 -25.47 -15.07
N ASN A 419 41.83 -25.24 -15.59
CA ASN A 419 42.25 -25.63 -16.95
C ASN A 419 42.91 -27.01 -17.03
N GLN A 420 42.92 -27.80 -15.95
CA GLN A 420 43.33 -29.19 -16.00
C GLN A 420 42.19 -30.05 -16.57
N THR A 421 42.43 -30.67 -17.72
CA THR A 421 41.56 -31.67 -18.36
C THR A 421 41.34 -32.89 -17.45
N GLU A 422 40.13 -33.45 -17.49
CA GLU A 422 39.59 -34.43 -16.52
C GLU A 422 40.39 -35.74 -16.34
N ASP A 423 41.37 -36.05 -17.21
CA ASP A 423 42.14 -37.30 -17.20
C ASP A 423 43.31 -37.37 -16.20
N GLN A 424 43.57 -36.32 -15.40
CA GLN A 424 44.63 -36.34 -14.36
C GLN A 424 44.08 -36.26 -12.92
N ARG A 425 42.77 -36.39 -12.72
CA ARG A 425 42.14 -36.27 -11.39
C ARG A 425 42.07 -37.58 -10.59
N ILE A 426 42.59 -38.69 -11.11
CA ILE A 426 42.53 -39.98 -10.42
C ILE A 426 43.93 -40.34 -9.91
N ASP A 427 44.19 -39.96 -8.66
CA ASP A 427 45.00 -40.73 -7.69
C ASP A 427 44.94 -40.07 -6.30
N ALA A 428 43.73 -39.71 -5.85
CA ALA A 428 43.46 -39.42 -4.45
C ALA A 428 42.75 -40.62 -3.83
N THR A 429 43.50 -41.38 -3.03
CA THR A 429 43.01 -42.55 -2.27
C THR A 429 41.84 -42.14 -1.37
N ILE A 430 40.62 -42.56 -1.73
CA ILE A 430 39.41 -42.32 -0.96
C ILE A 430 39.40 -43.27 0.24
N THR A 431 39.61 -42.75 1.45
CA THR A 431 39.26 -43.45 2.68
C THR A 431 37.73 -43.40 2.87
N PRO A 432 37.03 -44.55 2.97
CA PRO A 432 35.59 -44.54 3.14
C PRO A 432 35.21 -43.98 4.52
N LEU A 433 34.30 -43.00 4.54
CA LEU A 433 33.66 -42.54 5.78
C LEU A 433 32.87 -43.69 6.41
N PRO A 434 32.94 -43.88 7.74
CA PRO A 434 32.17 -44.92 8.42
C PRO A 434 30.67 -44.64 8.27
N LYS A 435 29.94 -45.61 7.72
CA LYS A 435 28.47 -45.56 7.60
C LYS A 435 27.85 -45.38 8.99
N ARG A 436 27.08 -44.30 9.17
CA ARG A 436 26.20 -44.13 10.34
C ARG A 436 25.26 -45.33 10.44
N GLN A 437 25.29 -46.02 11.58
CA GLN A 437 24.34 -47.09 11.87
C GLN A 437 22.91 -46.52 11.88
N SER A 438 21.99 -47.22 11.23
CA SER A 438 20.57 -46.87 11.21
C SER A 438 19.99 -46.96 12.62
N VAL A 439 19.49 -45.84 13.14
CA VAL A 439 18.84 -45.75 14.44
C VAL A 439 17.57 -46.62 14.41
N SER A 440 17.48 -47.60 15.31
CA SER A 440 16.30 -48.46 15.41
C SER A 440 15.20 -47.79 16.25
N ALA A 441 13.93 -48.16 16.02
CA ALA A 441 12.81 -47.61 16.78
C ALA A 441 12.95 -47.78 18.30
N GLN A 442 13.69 -48.80 18.76
CA GLN A 442 13.98 -49.04 20.16
C GLN A 442 14.97 -48.01 20.75
N THR A 443 15.94 -47.52 19.98
CA THR A 443 16.90 -46.48 20.43
C THR A 443 16.23 -45.11 20.57
N LEU A 444 15.25 -44.81 19.71
CA LEU A 444 14.42 -43.61 19.84
C LEU A 444 13.49 -43.70 21.06
N HIS A 445 12.96 -44.89 21.36
CA HIS A 445 12.07 -45.06 22.51
C HIS A 445 12.80 -44.94 23.85
N ALA A 446 14.04 -45.43 23.94
CA ALA A 446 14.91 -45.29 25.11
C ALA A 446 15.35 -43.82 25.33
N GLY A 447 15.67 -43.08 24.25
CA GLY A 447 15.96 -41.65 24.33
C GLY A 447 14.75 -40.82 24.78
N ALA A 448 13.55 -41.20 24.34
CA ALA A 448 12.30 -40.55 24.76
C ALA A 448 11.93 -40.83 26.23
N GLN A 449 12.35 -41.98 26.79
CA GLN A 449 12.19 -42.30 28.22
C GLN A 449 13.16 -41.49 29.08
N LEU A 450 14.42 -41.34 28.66
CA LEU A 450 15.43 -40.50 29.34
C LEU A 450 15.06 -39.01 29.37
N LEU A 451 14.32 -38.52 28.38
CA LEU A 451 13.79 -37.15 28.36
C LEU A 451 12.51 -36.97 29.20
N ARG A 452 11.79 -38.05 29.51
CA ARG A 452 10.59 -38.02 30.38
C ARG A 452 10.93 -38.15 31.87
N GLU A 453 12.03 -38.81 32.22
CA GLU A 453 12.46 -39.04 33.62
C GLU A 453 13.40 -37.93 34.15
N GLY A 454 13.14 -36.68 33.77
CA GLY A 454 13.99 -35.52 34.00
C GLY A 454 14.78 -35.51 35.31
N THR A 455 16.09 -35.74 35.21
CA THR A 455 17.07 -35.48 36.27
C THR A 455 18.18 -34.58 35.72
N PHE A 456 17.88 -33.29 35.70
CA PHE A 456 18.91 -32.25 35.71
C PHE A 456 19.59 -32.28 37.09
N ASN A 457 20.70 -33.00 37.22
CA ASN A 457 21.62 -32.81 38.34
C ASN A 457 22.78 -31.91 37.89
N SER A 458 22.61 -30.62 38.14
CA SER A 458 23.65 -29.60 38.04
C SER A 458 24.54 -29.63 39.29
N SER A 459 25.69 -30.30 39.22
CA SER A 459 26.81 -30.02 40.13
C SER A 459 28.12 -30.57 39.55
N GLY A 460 29.00 -29.68 39.10
CA GLY A 460 30.32 -30.05 38.57
C GLY A 460 31.17 -28.85 38.19
N LYS A 461 31.45 -27.95 39.15
CA LYS A 461 32.56 -26.99 39.09
C LYS A 461 33.89 -27.75 39.20
N SER A 462 34.82 -27.51 38.26
CA SER A 462 36.29 -27.58 38.37
C SER A 462 36.86 -27.74 36.96
N THR A 463 37.95 -27.14 36.51
CA THR A 463 38.95 -26.23 37.08
C THR A 463 39.77 -25.75 35.88
N ARG A 464 40.07 -24.45 35.82
CA ARG A 464 41.08 -23.87 34.93
C ARG A 464 42.31 -23.67 35.81
N GLY A 465 43.39 -24.41 35.57
CA GLY A 465 44.57 -24.38 36.43
C GLY A 465 45.81 -24.96 35.74
N LYS A 466 46.71 -24.04 35.41
CA LYS A 466 48.05 -24.16 34.82
C LYS A 466 48.87 -25.38 35.26
N GLY A 467 49.56 -25.99 34.29
CA GLY A 467 50.80 -26.75 34.50
C GLY A 467 51.98 -25.91 33.98
N ASN A 468 52.97 -25.71 34.85
CA ASN A 468 54.24 -25.05 34.59
C ASN A 468 55.13 -25.85 33.61
N HIS A 469 55.87 -25.13 32.78
CA HIS A 469 57.27 -25.46 32.49
C HIS A 469 58.06 -24.15 32.53
N GLU A 470 59.06 -24.16 33.42
CA GLU A 470 60.16 -23.20 33.70
C GLU A 470 59.83 -21.83 34.30
#